data_AF-Q0U4F4-F1
#
_entry.id   AF-Q0U4F4-F1
#
_cell.length_a   1.000
_cell.length_b   1.000
_cell.length_c   1.000
_cell.angle_alpha   90.00
_cell.angle_beta   90.00
_cell.angle_gamma   90.00
#
_symmetry.space_group_name_H-M   'P 1'
#
loop_
_entity.id
_entity.type
_entity.pdbx_description
1 polymer ?
#
loop_
_entity_poly.entity_id
_entity_poly.type
_entity_poly.pdbx_seq_one_letter_code
_entity_poly.pdbx_strand_id
1 'polypeptide(L)'
;MRSQFAQHTLHCEITQTGLEGQKVGVLDAPWPLCAIYEVENAREATAKCYEERNHPPAHLFKNRLADACFDVRTFVELKRWENEEWDNTDVSAIESVTCLEWAVPVDMQEEVFNFYTGTVVPLIMGSPEVLRLRILEVDNAITQRGSTLGTKDKKTVHTFLTIVEMESDEWPWDVVMELAEDKNWEKYFEKQDVKWSISTYLVKRAYTEADKPRSAG
;
A
#
# COMPACT_ATOMS: atom_id res chain seq x y z
N MET A 1 8.15 -9.28 11.22
CA MET A 1 7.18 -9.67 12.27
C MET A 1 5.98 -10.25 11.53
N ARG A 2 5.68 -11.56 11.63
CA ARG A 2 4.43 -12.12 11.09
C ARG A 2 3.31 -11.67 12.02
N SER A 3 2.29 -10.99 11.50
CA SER A 3 1.07 -10.75 12.27
C SER A 3 0.40 -12.10 12.51
N GLN A 4 0.01 -12.42 13.74
CA GLN A 4 -0.66 -13.68 14.07
C GLN A 4 -2.05 -13.83 13.41
N PHE A 5 -2.53 -12.78 12.74
CA PHE A 5 -3.88 -12.66 12.19
C PHE A 5 -3.89 -12.35 10.69
N ALA A 6 -2.72 -12.31 10.06
CA ALA A 6 -2.62 -12.08 8.64
C ALA A 6 -2.89 -13.38 7.89
N GLN A 7 -3.84 -13.36 6.96
CA GLN A 7 -4.05 -14.43 6.00
C GLN A 7 -2.84 -14.50 5.06
N HIS A 8 -2.41 -13.33 4.58
CA HIS A 8 -1.24 -13.18 3.72
C HIS A 8 -0.38 -12.00 4.19
N THR A 9 0.92 -12.10 3.95
CA THR A 9 1.87 -11.02 4.26
C THR A 9 2.81 -10.83 3.09
N LEU A 10 2.85 -9.59 2.59
CA LEU A 10 3.85 -9.16 1.62
C LEU A 10 4.91 -8.34 2.37
N HIS A 11 6.17 -8.68 2.16
CA HIS A 11 7.31 -7.92 2.65
C HIS A 11 7.97 -7.26 1.46
N CYS A 12 8.02 -5.94 1.45
CA CYS A 12 8.37 -5.20 0.26
C CYS A 12 9.53 -4.21 0.53
N GLU A 13 10.33 -3.96 -0.49
CA GLU A 13 11.39 -2.95 -0.50
C GLU A 13 11.10 -1.96 -1.61
N ILE A 14 11.32 -0.68 -1.31
CA ILE A 14 11.02 0.40 -2.26
C ILE A 14 11.85 0.23 -3.52
N THR A 15 11.23 0.47 -4.67
CA THR A 15 11.90 0.53 -5.97
C THR A 15 11.48 1.80 -6.69
N GLN A 16 12.20 2.11 -7.76
CA GLN A 16 11.91 3.26 -8.59
C GLN A 16 10.53 3.14 -9.22
N THR A 17 9.79 4.24 -9.21
CA THR A 17 8.52 4.40 -9.92
C THR A 17 8.74 4.78 -11.38
N GLY A 18 9.95 5.22 -11.75
CA GLY A 18 10.25 5.77 -13.07
C GLY A 18 9.68 7.18 -13.29
N LEU A 19 8.95 7.71 -12.31
CA LEU A 19 8.40 9.06 -12.32
C LEU A 19 9.35 10.07 -11.67
N GLU A 20 10.51 9.64 -11.17
CA GLU A 20 11.41 10.47 -10.37
C GLU A 20 11.80 11.77 -11.11
N GLY A 21 11.74 12.89 -10.39
CA GLY A 21 12.07 14.21 -10.93
C GLY A 21 10.92 14.89 -11.70
N GLN A 22 9.77 14.24 -11.86
CA GLN A 22 8.55 14.90 -12.33
C GLN A 22 8.03 15.88 -11.27
N LYS A 23 7.44 17.00 -11.71
CA LYS A 23 6.91 18.05 -10.82
C LYS A 23 5.50 17.77 -10.29
N VAL A 24 5.00 16.55 -10.51
CA VAL A 24 3.61 16.18 -10.25
C VAL A 24 3.55 15.16 -9.11
N GLY A 25 2.75 15.46 -8.08
CA GLY A 25 2.59 14.61 -6.90
C GLY A 25 3.83 14.59 -5.98
N VAL A 26 3.73 13.81 -4.91
CA VAL A 26 4.90 13.39 -4.11
C VAL A 26 5.25 11.96 -4.50
N LEU A 27 6.40 11.80 -5.12
CA LEU A 27 6.87 10.49 -5.55
C LEU A 27 7.68 9.84 -4.44
N ASP A 28 7.52 8.53 -4.33
CA ASP A 28 8.18 7.64 -3.40
C ASP A 28 7.89 7.95 -1.92
N ALA A 29 7.38 6.95 -1.22
CA ALA A 29 7.16 7.04 0.20
C ALA A 29 8.53 7.19 0.89
N PRO A 30 8.59 7.91 2.02
CA PRO A 30 9.81 7.98 2.81
C PRO A 30 10.18 6.63 3.46
N TRP A 31 9.39 5.58 3.24
CA TRP A 31 9.51 4.28 3.87
C TRP A 31 10.23 3.31 2.93
N PRO A 32 11.53 3.01 3.16
CA PRO A 32 12.28 2.10 2.29
C PRO A 32 11.80 0.65 2.38
N LEU A 33 11.08 0.32 3.45
CA LEU A 33 10.54 -1.02 3.72
C LEU A 33 9.04 -0.90 4.01
N CYS A 34 8.26 -1.80 3.41
CA CYS A 34 6.83 -1.89 3.60
C CYS A 34 6.44 -3.33 3.96
N ALA A 35 5.43 -3.49 4.82
CA ALA A 35 4.82 -4.79 5.06
C ALA A 35 3.30 -4.64 4.96
N ILE A 36 2.69 -5.40 4.05
CA ILE A 36 1.24 -5.41 3.84
C ILE A 36 0.71 -6.69 4.47
N TYR A 37 -0.26 -6.54 5.36
CA TYR A 37 -0.92 -7.65 6.05
C TYR A 37 -2.39 -7.67 5.63
N GLU A 38 -2.80 -8.72 4.93
CA GLU A 38 -4.21 -8.96 4.62
C GLU A 38 -4.86 -9.63 5.83
N VAL A 39 -5.91 -9.00 6.38
CA VAL A 39 -6.57 -9.41 7.63
C VAL A 39 -8.08 -9.47 7.43
N GLU A 40 -8.75 -10.40 8.11
CA GLU A 40 -10.21 -10.57 8.00
C GLU A 40 -11.00 -9.40 8.59
N ASN A 41 -10.48 -8.79 9.67
CA ASN A 41 -11.18 -7.76 10.41
C ASN A 41 -10.27 -6.57 10.72
N ALA A 42 -10.44 -5.50 9.94
CA ALA A 42 -9.66 -4.27 10.09
C ALA A 42 -9.82 -3.62 11.48
N ARG A 43 -11.02 -3.65 12.08
CA ARG A 43 -11.26 -3.05 13.41
C ARG A 43 -10.55 -3.80 14.53
N GLU A 44 -10.55 -5.13 14.45
CA GLU A 44 -9.81 -5.95 15.41
C GLU A 44 -8.30 -5.75 15.24
N ALA A 45 -7.82 -5.67 14.00
CA ALA A 45 -6.43 -5.34 13.71
C ALA A 45 -6.06 -3.95 14.27
N THR A 46 -6.91 -2.94 14.08
CA THR A 46 -6.74 -1.59 14.64
C THR A 46 -6.61 -1.62 16.16
N ALA A 47 -7.50 -2.32 16.87
CA ALA A 47 -7.45 -2.41 18.32
C ALA A 47 -6.12 -3.03 18.80
N LYS A 48 -5.67 -4.08 18.10
CA LYS A 48 -4.41 -4.78 18.40
C LYS A 48 -3.16 -3.95 18.14
N CYS A 49 -3.21 -2.98 17.23
CA CYS A 49 -2.11 -2.03 17.02
C CYS A 49 -1.75 -1.23 18.28
N TYR A 50 -2.63 -1.15 19.28
CA TYR A 50 -2.38 -0.46 20.55
C TYR A 50 -1.88 -1.39 21.66
N GLU A 51 -1.86 -2.71 21.45
CA GLU A 51 -1.37 -3.66 22.45
C GLU A 51 0.16 -3.73 22.43
N GLU A 52 0.81 -3.45 23.56
CA GLU A 52 2.28 -3.42 23.68
C GLU A 52 2.96 -4.73 23.22
N ARG A 53 2.30 -5.88 23.40
CA ARG A 53 2.84 -7.19 22.98
C ARG A 53 3.06 -7.31 21.46
N ASN A 54 2.37 -6.47 20.68
CA ASN A 54 2.48 -6.45 19.23
C ASN A 54 3.54 -5.44 18.75
N HIS A 55 4.22 -4.77 19.68
CA HIS A 55 5.29 -3.81 19.39
C HIS A 55 6.65 -4.45 19.58
N PRO A 56 7.70 -3.96 18.89
CA PRO A 56 9.06 -4.38 19.20
C PRO A 56 9.37 -4.11 20.68
N PRO A 57 10.00 -5.06 21.40
CA PRO A 57 10.37 -4.87 22.79
C PRO A 57 11.19 -3.59 23.00
N ALA A 58 10.90 -2.84 24.07
CA ALA A 58 11.53 -1.54 24.37
C ALA A 58 13.07 -1.58 24.36
N HIS A 59 13.69 -2.72 24.68
CA HIS A 59 15.15 -2.86 24.65
C HIS A 59 15.75 -2.79 23.25
N LEU A 60 15.00 -3.17 22.19
CA LEU A 60 15.47 -3.07 20.80
C LEU A 60 15.61 -1.61 20.35
N PHE A 61 14.75 -0.74 20.87
CA PHE A 61 14.80 0.70 20.61
C PHE A 61 15.96 1.41 21.34
N LYS A 62 16.64 0.75 22.28
CA LYS A 62 17.84 1.31 22.92
C LYS A 62 19.10 1.08 22.10
N ASN A 63 19.06 0.20 21.09
CA ASN A 63 20.22 -0.16 20.28
C ASN A 63 19.88 -0.30 18.79
N ARG A 64 19.27 -1.41 18.38
CA ARG A 64 19.11 -1.80 16.96
C ARG A 64 18.08 -0.98 16.21
N LEU A 65 17.09 -0.45 16.93
CA LEU A 65 15.96 0.31 16.39
C LEU A 65 15.94 1.75 16.93
N ALA A 66 17.07 2.26 17.42
CA ALA A 66 17.14 3.58 18.06
C ALA A 66 16.60 4.70 17.16
N ASP A 67 16.90 4.62 15.86
CA ASP A 67 16.47 5.60 14.86
C ASP A 67 15.27 5.12 14.02
N ALA A 68 14.72 3.94 14.32
CA ALA A 68 13.61 3.38 13.56
C ALA A 68 12.29 4.09 13.89
N CYS A 69 11.51 4.36 12.85
CA CYS A 69 10.15 4.84 12.94
C CYS A 69 9.23 3.83 12.25
N PHE A 70 8.26 3.30 12.98
CA PHE A 70 7.23 2.44 12.43
C PHE A 70 5.99 3.28 12.18
N ASP A 71 5.59 3.43 10.92
CA ASP A 71 4.28 3.98 10.54
C ASP A 71 3.36 2.80 10.27
N VAL A 72 2.33 2.63 11.10
CA VAL A 72 1.38 1.52 10.98
C VAL A 72 0.01 2.10 10.73
N ARG A 73 -0.59 1.67 9.62
CA ARG A 73 -1.91 2.09 9.21
C ARG A 73 -2.79 0.88 9.01
N THR A 74 -4.05 1.03 9.38
CA THR A 74 -5.10 0.05 9.06
C THR A 74 -6.07 0.69 8.10
N PHE A 75 -6.56 -0.12 7.18
CA PHE A 75 -7.44 0.32 6.11
C PHE A 75 -8.63 -0.62 6.02
N VAL A 76 -9.76 -0.07 5.57
CA VAL A 76 -10.97 -0.81 5.23
C VAL A 76 -11.12 -0.80 3.72
N GLU A 77 -11.26 -1.97 3.12
CA GLU A 77 -11.48 -2.10 1.69
C GLU A 77 -12.86 -1.53 1.31
N LEU A 78 -12.88 -0.60 0.36
CA LEU A 78 -14.11 -0.04 -0.19
C LEU A 78 -14.54 -0.79 -1.45
N LYS A 79 -13.57 -1.09 -2.32
CA LYS A 79 -13.82 -1.74 -3.60
C LYS A 79 -12.57 -2.46 -4.09
N ARG A 80 -12.79 -3.55 -4.82
CA ARG A 80 -11.78 -4.48 -5.30
C ARG A 80 -12.10 -4.90 -6.72
N TRP A 81 -11.05 -5.03 -7.52
CA TRP A 81 -11.05 -5.59 -8.86
C TRP A 81 -9.93 -6.62 -8.93
N GLU A 82 -10.24 -7.78 -9.48
CA GLU A 82 -9.31 -8.91 -9.60
C GLU A 82 -9.33 -9.35 -11.06
N ASN A 83 -8.17 -9.71 -11.58
CA ASN A 83 -8.06 -10.33 -12.89
C ASN A 83 -8.70 -11.73 -12.82
N GLU A 84 -9.66 -12.02 -13.71
CA GLU A 84 -10.41 -13.28 -13.71
C GLU A 84 -9.52 -14.50 -13.96
N GLU A 85 -8.37 -14.31 -14.60
CA GLU A 85 -7.42 -15.39 -14.91
C GLU A 85 -6.47 -15.70 -13.74
N TRP A 86 -6.42 -14.85 -12.72
CA TRP A 86 -5.54 -15.03 -11.56
C TRP A 86 -6.23 -15.84 -10.44
N ASP A 87 -5.51 -16.83 -9.92
CA ASP A 87 -5.88 -17.49 -8.67
C ASP A 87 -5.58 -16.57 -7.50
N ASN A 88 -6.61 -15.90 -6.97
CA ASN A 88 -6.48 -14.95 -5.86
C ASN A 88 -5.96 -15.56 -4.54
N THR A 89 -5.78 -16.89 -4.47
CA THR A 89 -5.11 -17.56 -3.35
C THR A 89 -3.59 -17.66 -3.53
N ASP A 90 -3.09 -17.52 -4.76
CA ASP A 90 -1.67 -17.52 -5.08
C ASP A 90 -1.05 -16.13 -4.98
N VAL A 91 -0.86 -15.69 -3.73
CA VAL A 91 -0.14 -14.44 -3.44
C VAL A 91 1.36 -14.49 -3.82
N SER A 92 1.89 -15.66 -4.19
CA SER A 92 3.30 -15.79 -4.61
C SER A 92 3.55 -15.27 -6.03
N ALA A 93 2.48 -15.16 -6.83
CA ALA A 93 2.48 -14.51 -8.13
C ALA A 93 2.74 -13.00 -8.03
N ILE A 94 2.46 -12.37 -6.88
CA ILE A 94 2.68 -10.92 -6.70
C ILE A 94 4.18 -10.65 -6.61
N GLU A 95 4.73 -9.98 -7.62
CA GLU A 95 6.15 -9.59 -7.70
C GLU A 95 6.37 -8.15 -7.25
N SER A 96 5.39 -7.28 -7.49
CA SER A 96 5.47 -5.89 -7.05
C SER A 96 4.12 -5.35 -6.59
N VAL A 97 4.18 -4.28 -5.82
CA VAL A 97 3.02 -3.56 -5.32
C VAL A 97 3.23 -2.06 -5.49
N THR A 98 2.27 -1.40 -6.13
CA THR A 98 2.18 0.05 -6.20
C THR A 98 1.13 0.55 -5.21
N CYS A 99 1.52 1.48 -4.36
CA CYS A 99 0.65 2.17 -3.42
C CYS A 99 0.47 3.62 -3.87
N LEU A 100 -0.77 4.02 -4.15
CA LEU A 100 -1.15 5.43 -4.35
C LEU A 100 -1.95 5.89 -3.15
N GLU A 101 -1.38 6.76 -2.33
CA GLU A 101 -2.11 7.46 -1.27
C GLU A 101 -2.70 8.75 -1.84
N TRP A 102 -3.95 9.06 -1.52
CA TRP A 102 -4.61 10.26 -2.01
C TRP A 102 -5.63 10.85 -1.03
N ALA A 103 -5.69 12.18 -1.01
CA ALA A 103 -6.61 12.98 -0.21
C ALA A 103 -7.43 13.87 -1.14
N VAL A 104 -8.76 13.70 -1.07
CA VAL A 104 -9.70 14.43 -1.91
C VAL A 104 -10.47 15.43 -1.05
N PRO A 105 -10.66 16.67 -1.52
CA PRO A 105 -11.58 17.61 -0.89
C PRO A 105 -13.00 17.01 -0.79
N VAL A 106 -13.68 17.24 0.33
CA VAL A 106 -15.00 16.63 0.62
C VAL A 106 -16.04 16.95 -0.45
N ASP A 107 -16.02 18.16 -0.98
CA ASP A 107 -16.92 18.64 -2.03
C ASP A 107 -16.64 18.04 -3.42
N MET A 108 -15.47 17.44 -3.62
CA MET A 108 -15.07 16.77 -4.86
C MET A 108 -15.03 15.24 -4.75
N GLN A 109 -15.24 14.69 -3.55
CA GLN A 109 -15.01 13.28 -3.25
C GLN A 109 -15.80 12.34 -4.17
N GLU A 110 -17.10 12.60 -4.38
CA GLU A 110 -17.93 11.78 -5.26
C GLU A 110 -17.50 11.87 -6.73
N GLU A 111 -17.22 13.08 -7.23
CA GLU A 111 -16.79 13.31 -8.62
C GLU A 111 -15.46 12.60 -8.92
N VAL A 112 -14.45 12.78 -8.05
CA VAL A 112 -13.14 12.17 -8.22
C VAL A 112 -13.22 10.65 -8.05
N PHE A 113 -13.99 10.14 -7.09
CA PHE A 113 -14.15 8.70 -6.90
C PHE A 113 -14.85 8.04 -8.10
N ASN A 114 -15.84 8.70 -8.70
CA ASN A 114 -16.51 8.23 -9.91
C ASN A 114 -15.57 8.22 -11.12
N PHE A 115 -14.78 9.28 -11.31
CA PHE A 115 -13.73 9.30 -12.34
C PHE A 115 -12.71 8.18 -12.12
N TYR A 116 -12.20 8.05 -10.90
CA TYR A 116 -11.17 7.06 -10.59
C TYR A 116 -11.67 5.64 -10.82
N THR A 117 -12.86 5.31 -10.33
CA THR A 117 -13.42 3.95 -10.47
C THR A 117 -14.03 3.66 -11.84
N GLY A 118 -14.42 4.68 -12.60
CA GLY A 118 -15.02 4.55 -13.94
C GLY A 118 -14.04 4.67 -15.10
N THR A 119 -12.87 5.28 -14.89
CA THR A 119 -11.87 5.52 -15.94
C THR A 119 -10.51 4.96 -15.54
N VAL A 120 -9.97 5.39 -14.40
CA VAL A 120 -8.59 5.03 -14.00
C VAL A 120 -8.47 3.53 -13.72
N VAL A 121 -9.37 2.98 -12.91
CA VAL A 121 -9.32 1.56 -12.53
C VAL A 121 -9.50 0.63 -13.75
N PRO A 122 -10.50 0.81 -14.63
CA PRO A 122 -10.62 0.00 -15.84
C PRO A 122 -9.38 0.02 -16.72
N LEU A 123 -8.73 1.18 -16.85
CA LEU A 123 -7.52 1.32 -17.65
C LEU A 123 -6.34 0.54 -17.02
N ILE A 124 -6.13 0.67 -15.70
CA ILE A 124 -5.09 -0.09 -14.99
C ILE A 124 -5.36 -1.60 -15.05
N MET A 125 -6.60 -2.02 -14.75
CA MET A 125 -6.99 -3.44 -14.79
C MET A 125 -6.99 -4.02 -16.22
N GLY A 126 -6.91 -3.18 -17.25
CA GLY A 126 -6.75 -3.62 -18.63
C GLY A 126 -5.34 -4.12 -18.95
N SER A 127 -4.35 -3.82 -18.10
CA SER A 127 -3.01 -4.39 -18.23
C SER A 127 -3.01 -5.86 -17.79
N PRO A 128 -2.43 -6.77 -18.60
CA PRO A 128 -2.33 -8.19 -18.24
C PRO A 128 -1.48 -8.44 -16.99
N GLU A 129 -0.56 -7.52 -16.67
CA GLU A 129 0.36 -7.66 -15.53
C GLU A 129 -0.30 -7.35 -14.19
N VAL A 130 -1.50 -6.75 -14.20
CA VAL A 130 -2.23 -6.38 -12.99
C VAL A 130 -3.07 -7.56 -12.52
N LEU A 131 -2.73 -8.08 -11.35
CA LEU A 131 -3.45 -9.18 -10.71
C LEU A 131 -4.68 -8.68 -9.94
N ARG A 132 -4.49 -7.61 -9.17
CA ARG A 132 -5.52 -7.06 -8.27
C ARG A 132 -5.33 -5.57 -8.04
N LEU A 133 -6.43 -4.84 -8.04
CA LEU A 133 -6.50 -3.44 -7.62
C LEU A 133 -7.53 -3.28 -6.50
N ARG A 134 -7.14 -2.59 -5.43
CA ARG A 134 -8.02 -2.30 -4.29
C ARG A 134 -8.00 -0.81 -3.97
N ILE A 135 -9.16 -0.26 -3.66
CA ILE A 135 -9.29 1.07 -3.04
C ILE A 135 -9.72 0.87 -1.60
N LEU A 136 -8.97 1.46 -0.69
CA LEU A 136 -9.17 1.36 0.74
C LEU A 136 -9.26 2.74 1.38
N GLU A 137 -10.02 2.83 2.47
CA GLU A 137 -10.11 4.02 3.32
C GLU A 137 -9.34 3.80 4.61
N VAL A 138 -8.60 4.81 5.07
CA VAL A 138 -7.84 4.73 6.31
C VAL A 138 -8.76 4.65 7.53
N ASP A 139 -8.63 3.58 8.31
CA ASP A 139 -9.34 3.42 9.59
C ASP A 139 -8.52 3.95 10.76
N ASN A 140 -7.20 3.74 10.76
CA ASN A 140 -6.32 4.23 11.82
C ASN A 140 -4.90 4.42 11.29
N ALA A 141 -4.17 5.37 11.91
CA ALA A 141 -2.77 5.63 11.60
C ALA A 141 -2.01 5.94 12.88
N ILE A 142 -0.99 5.14 13.19
CA ILE A 142 -0.12 5.30 14.34
C ILE A 142 1.34 5.39 13.90
N THR A 143 2.15 6.06 14.70
CA THR A 143 3.59 6.07 14.56
C THR A 143 4.23 5.64 15.87
N GLN A 144 5.19 4.72 15.79
CA GLN A 144 6.01 4.32 16.92
C GLN A 144 7.47 4.73 16.67
N ARG A 145 8.02 5.53 17.58
CA ARG A 145 9.45 5.87 17.63
C ARG A 145 9.95 5.68 19.06
N GLY A 146 10.85 4.72 19.25
CA GLY A 146 11.26 4.32 20.58
C GLY A 146 10.08 3.78 21.41
N SER A 147 9.95 4.29 22.63
CA SER A 147 8.80 4.02 23.51
C SER A 147 7.60 4.95 23.26
N THR A 148 7.69 5.85 22.27
CA THR A 148 6.64 6.84 22.02
C THR A 148 5.70 6.31 20.94
N LEU A 149 4.42 6.18 21.29
CA LEU A 149 3.33 5.90 20.36
C LEU A 149 2.55 7.19 20.12
N GLY A 150 2.38 7.58 18.86
CA GLY A 150 1.55 8.71 18.45
C GLY A 150 0.43 8.24 17.52
N THR A 151 -0.77 8.77 17.70
CA THR A 151 -1.89 8.58 16.76
C THR A 151 -1.95 9.81 15.84
N LYS A 152 -1.99 9.59 14.53
CA LYS A 152 -2.16 10.67 13.55
C LYS A 152 -3.63 11.03 13.45
N ASP A 153 -3.93 12.33 13.32
CA ASP A 153 -5.29 12.78 13.04
C ASP A 153 -5.70 12.29 11.64
N LYS A 154 -6.88 11.66 11.53
CA LYS A 154 -7.46 11.23 10.26
C LYS A 154 -7.57 12.36 9.23
N LYS A 155 -7.69 13.61 9.68
CA LYS A 155 -7.72 14.80 8.82
C LYS A 155 -6.34 15.19 8.26
N THR A 156 -5.27 14.60 8.78
CA THR A 156 -3.88 14.89 8.39
C THR A 156 -3.23 13.77 7.60
N VAL A 157 -3.93 12.65 7.40
CA VAL A 157 -3.49 11.53 6.57
C VAL A 157 -4.27 11.48 5.27
N HIS A 158 -3.66 10.95 4.21
CA HIS A 158 -4.36 10.62 2.99
C HIS A 158 -5.53 9.69 3.29
N THR A 159 -6.72 10.09 2.84
CA THR A 159 -7.98 9.43 3.16
C THR A 159 -8.10 8.07 2.48
N PHE A 160 -7.59 7.98 1.25
CA PHE A 160 -7.65 6.79 0.43
C PHE A 160 -6.25 6.23 0.15
N LEU A 161 -6.19 4.91 0.04
CA LEU A 161 -5.06 4.15 -0.47
C LEU A 161 -5.57 3.30 -1.63
N THR A 162 -4.97 3.45 -2.81
CA THR A 162 -5.09 2.46 -3.87
C THR A 162 -3.88 1.55 -3.81
N ILE A 163 -4.10 0.24 -3.84
CA ILE A 163 -3.05 -0.78 -3.96
C ILE A 163 -3.24 -1.48 -5.29
N VAL A 164 -2.18 -1.54 -6.09
CA VAL A 164 -2.10 -2.32 -7.34
C VAL A 164 -1.06 -3.41 -7.13
N GLU A 165 -1.46 -4.67 -7.26
CA GLU A 165 -0.60 -5.85 -7.14
C GLU A 165 -0.35 -6.42 -8.53
N MET A 166 0.91 -6.64 -8.86
CA MET A 166 1.34 -6.99 -10.22
C MET A 166 2.23 -8.23 -10.20
N GLU A 167 2.15 -9.02 -11.27
CA GLU A 167 3.03 -10.20 -11.49
C GLU A 167 4.39 -9.85 -12.12
N SER A 168 4.62 -8.56 -12.36
CA SER A 168 5.85 -8.01 -12.93
C SER A 168 6.43 -6.95 -12.00
N ASP A 169 7.72 -6.65 -12.14
CA ASP A 169 8.37 -5.48 -11.53
C ASP A 169 8.35 -4.24 -12.44
N GLU A 170 7.89 -4.39 -13.68
CA GLU A 170 7.72 -3.30 -14.62
C GLU A 170 6.36 -2.62 -14.43
N TRP A 171 6.35 -1.30 -14.58
CA TRP A 171 5.11 -0.54 -14.60
C TRP A 171 4.42 -0.68 -15.95
N PRO A 172 3.08 -0.77 -16.01
CA PRO A 172 2.33 -0.74 -17.26
C PRO A 172 2.39 0.67 -17.87
N TRP A 173 3.49 0.99 -18.55
CA TRP A 173 3.78 2.34 -19.05
C TRP A 173 2.77 2.81 -20.10
N ASP A 174 2.21 1.89 -20.88
CA ASP A 174 1.12 2.15 -21.81
C ASP A 174 -0.11 2.72 -21.09
N VAL A 175 -0.53 2.09 -19.99
CA VAL A 175 -1.61 2.57 -19.11
C VAL A 175 -1.27 3.94 -18.52
N VAL A 176 -0.03 4.13 -18.05
CA VAL A 176 0.41 5.41 -17.47
C VAL A 176 0.37 6.54 -18.49
N MET A 177 0.84 6.29 -19.71
CA MET A 177 0.81 7.28 -20.78
C MET A 177 -0.63 7.65 -21.17
N GLU A 178 -1.52 6.66 -21.28
CA GLU A 178 -2.92 6.92 -21.57
C GLU A 178 -3.60 7.73 -20.46
N LEU A 179 -3.30 7.44 -19.18
CA LEU A 179 -3.77 8.24 -18.05
C LEU A 179 -3.23 9.67 -18.08
N ALA A 180 -1.96 9.86 -18.45
CA ALA A 180 -1.35 11.19 -18.53
C ALA A 180 -1.99 12.08 -19.61
N GLU A 181 -2.61 11.49 -20.64
CA GLU A 181 -3.34 12.22 -21.68
C GLU A 181 -4.80 12.54 -21.28
N ASP A 182 -5.30 11.95 -20.18
CA ASP A 182 -6.66 12.17 -19.70
C ASP A 182 -6.82 13.56 -19.04
N LYS A 183 -7.79 14.34 -19.52
CA LYS A 183 -8.04 15.71 -19.04
C LYS A 183 -8.51 15.77 -17.58
N ASN A 184 -9.19 14.74 -17.10
CA ASN A 184 -9.62 14.66 -15.71
C ASN A 184 -8.45 14.24 -14.81
N TRP A 185 -7.52 13.42 -15.30
CA TRP A 185 -6.25 13.18 -14.62
C TRP A 185 -5.47 14.49 -14.43
N GLU A 186 -5.31 15.26 -15.51
CA GLU A 186 -4.68 16.60 -15.44
C GLU A 186 -5.41 17.51 -14.44
N LYS A 187 -6.75 17.57 -14.54
CA LYS A 187 -7.60 18.38 -13.67
C LYS A 187 -7.41 18.03 -12.19
N TYR A 188 -7.51 16.75 -11.82
CA TYR A 188 -7.55 16.36 -10.41
C TYR A 188 -6.18 16.09 -9.82
N PHE A 189 -5.35 15.30 -10.51
CA PHE A 189 -4.10 14.77 -9.98
C PHE A 189 -2.91 15.64 -10.39
N GLU A 190 -2.83 16.13 -11.63
CA GLU A 190 -1.67 16.93 -12.02
C GLU A 190 -1.65 18.34 -11.44
N LYS A 191 -2.81 19.01 -11.44
CA LYS A 191 -3.00 20.32 -10.80
C LYS A 191 -3.01 20.26 -9.27
N GLN A 192 -2.96 19.05 -8.69
CA GLN A 192 -2.91 18.81 -7.25
C GLN A 192 -4.16 19.30 -6.50
N ASP A 193 -5.33 19.31 -7.15
CA ASP A 193 -6.62 19.46 -6.47
C ASP A 193 -6.86 18.27 -5.53
N VAL A 194 -6.43 17.09 -5.96
CA VAL A 194 -6.19 15.91 -5.13
C VAL A 194 -4.72 15.92 -4.71
N LYS A 195 -4.47 15.85 -3.40
CA LYS A 195 -3.10 15.62 -2.90
C LYS A 195 -2.81 14.14 -2.95
N TRP A 196 -1.72 13.75 -3.59
CA TRP A 196 -1.40 12.34 -3.74
C TRP A 196 0.10 12.06 -3.66
N SER A 197 0.40 10.83 -3.27
CA SER A 197 1.74 10.26 -3.33
C SER A 197 1.71 8.83 -3.84
N ILE A 198 2.68 8.47 -4.67
CA ILE A 198 2.81 7.10 -5.22
C ILE A 198 4.11 6.47 -4.79
N SER A 199 4.11 5.16 -4.62
CA SER A 199 5.31 4.39 -4.26
C SER A 199 5.20 2.99 -4.82
N THR A 200 6.28 2.51 -5.43
CA THR A 200 6.37 1.14 -5.92
C THR A 200 7.29 0.35 -5.03
N TYR A 201 6.94 -0.91 -4.78
CA TYR A 201 7.72 -1.82 -3.97
C TYR A 201 7.88 -3.17 -4.66
N LEU A 202 9.08 -3.74 -4.60
CA LEU A 202 9.33 -5.13 -4.97
C LEU A 202 9.01 -6.03 -3.79
N VAL A 203 8.28 -7.11 -4.04
CA VAL A 203 7.99 -8.13 -3.03
C VAL A 203 9.23 -9.00 -2.83
N LYS A 204 9.79 -8.96 -1.62
CA LYS A 204 10.89 -9.86 -1.24
C LYS A 204 10.36 -11.27 -1.01
N ARG A 205 10.65 -12.19 -1.93
CA ARG A 205 10.36 -13.63 -1.81
C ARG A 205 11.18 -14.38 -0.72
N ALA A 206 11.82 -13.66 0.21
CA ALA A 206 12.91 -14.18 1.05
C ALA A 206 12.51 -14.96 2.33
N TYR A 207 11.27 -15.48 2.46
CA TYR A 207 10.87 -16.19 3.69
C TYR A 207 10.24 -17.58 3.49
N THR A 208 10.39 -18.20 2.32
CA THR A 208 9.91 -19.57 2.06
C THR A 208 10.89 -20.68 2.44
N GLU A 209 12.19 -20.38 2.65
CA GLU A 209 13.18 -21.43 2.95
C GLU A 209 13.25 -21.89 4.41
N ALA A 210 12.50 -21.28 5.33
CA ALA A 210 12.56 -21.64 6.75
C ALA A 210 11.63 -22.81 7.18
N ASP A 211 10.68 -23.23 6.33
CA ASP A 211 9.65 -24.22 6.69
C ASP A 211 9.79 -25.57 5.94
N LYS A 212 11.02 -25.99 5.60
CA LYS A 212 11.28 -27.43 5.44
C LYS A 212 11.51 -28.02 6.83
N PRO A 213 10.59 -28.84 7.39
CA PRO A 213 10.92 -29.62 8.57
C PRO A 213 12.17 -30.43 8.24
N ARG A 214 13.23 -30.25 9.02
CA ARG A 214 14.36 -31.18 9.02
C ARG A 214 13.75 -32.56 9.25
N SER A 215 13.78 -33.39 8.21
CA SER A 215 13.49 -34.81 8.33
C SER A 215 14.32 -35.35 9.50
N ALA A 216 13.63 -35.86 10.52
CA ALA A 216 14.26 -36.51 11.65
C ALA A 216 15.12 -37.67 11.12
N GLY A 217 16.43 -37.55 11.33
CA GLY A 217 17.36 -38.67 11.28
C GLY A 217 17.55 -39.24 12.67
#